data_AF-A0A7V8YPB0-F1
#
_entry.id   AF-A0A7V8YPB0-F1
#
_cell.length_a   1.000
_cell.length_b   1.000
_cell.length_c   1.000
_cell.angle_alpha   90.00
_cell.angle_beta   90.00
_cell.angle_gamma   90.00
#
_symmetry.space_group_name_H-M   'P 1'
#
loop_
_entity.id
_entity.type
_entity.pdbx_description
1 polymer ?
#
loop_
_entity_poly.entity_id
_entity_poly.type
_entity_poly.pdbx_seq_one_letter_code
_entity_poly.pdbx_strand_id
1 'polypeptide(L)'
;MNRQLESPAAVAAPATPRAGAPWTRAQMLQVFLLLLLLALALRVPGYVVDVFNTDETFLATQAEVINDGGQIYQEAVDRKPPLVPYIYAATFRTFGTTALW
;
A
#
# COMPACT_ATOMS: atom_id res chain seq x y z
N MET A 1 61.04 -50.22 -5.84
CA MET A 1 59.76 -50.66 -5.25
C MET A 1 58.99 -49.41 -4.85
N ASN A 2 58.31 -48.79 -5.83
CA ASN A 2 57.69 -47.47 -5.70
C ASN A 2 56.23 -47.65 -5.26
N ARG A 3 55.89 -47.24 -4.05
CA ARG A 3 54.50 -47.12 -3.59
C ARG A 3 54.18 -45.63 -3.47
N GLN A 4 53.75 -45.03 -4.58
CA GLN A 4 53.04 -43.76 -4.56
C GLN A 4 51.73 -44.02 -3.81
N LEU A 5 51.62 -43.46 -2.60
CA LEU A 5 50.36 -43.41 -1.87
C LEU A 5 49.56 -42.27 -2.48
N GLU A 6 48.60 -42.60 -3.33
CA GLU A 6 47.62 -41.63 -3.81
C GLU A 6 46.88 -41.05 -2.60
N SER A 7 47.07 -39.75 -2.37
CA SER A 7 46.35 -39.00 -1.36
C SER A 7 44.87 -38.95 -1.77
N PRO A 8 43.92 -39.39 -0.94
CA PRO A 8 42.51 -39.33 -1.32
C PRO A 8 42.14 -37.87 -1.53
N ALA A 9 41.72 -37.54 -2.75
CA ALA A 9 41.18 -36.24 -3.09
C ALA A 9 40.09 -35.89 -2.07
N ALA A 10 40.36 -34.87 -1.25
CA ALA A 10 39.42 -34.39 -0.27
C ALA A 10 38.15 -33.97 -1.01
N VAL A 11 37.10 -34.77 -0.87
CA VAL A 11 35.76 -34.44 -1.36
C VAL A 11 35.37 -33.13 -0.68
N ALA A 12 35.37 -32.04 -1.44
CA ALA A 12 34.97 -30.73 -0.95
C ALA A 12 33.55 -30.83 -0.40
N ALA A 13 33.39 -30.63 0.90
CA ALA A 13 32.09 -30.61 1.55
C ALA A 13 31.18 -29.56 0.87
N PRO A 14 29.87 -29.83 0.72
CA PRO A 14 28.95 -28.86 0.13
C PRO A 14 29.02 -27.57 0.95
N ALA A 15 29.30 -26.46 0.29
CA ALA A 15 29.33 -25.15 0.92
C ALA A 15 27.96 -24.88 1.56
N THR A 16 27.92 -24.85 2.89
CA THR A 16 26.72 -24.45 3.61
C THR A 16 26.38 -23.00 3.22
N PRO A 17 25.14 -22.68 2.82
CA PRO A 17 24.77 -21.32 2.49
C PRO A 17 25.03 -20.44 3.71
N ARG A 18 25.90 -19.45 3.55
CA ARG A 18 26.17 -18.46 4.58
C ARG A 18 24.87 -17.74 4.89
N ALA A 19 24.31 -17.95 6.07
CA ALA A 19 23.24 -17.11 6.58
C ALA A 19 23.74 -15.66 6.54
N GLY A 20 23.08 -14.80 5.76
CA GLY A 20 23.43 -13.39 5.64
C GLY A 20 23.35 -12.70 7.00
N ALA A 21 24.24 -11.73 7.23
CA ALA A 21 24.22 -10.95 8.47
C ALA A 21 22.84 -10.29 8.66
N PRO A 22 22.29 -10.28 9.90
CA PRO A 22 21.00 -9.68 10.17
C PRO A 22 21.05 -8.18 9.86
N TRP A 23 20.01 -7.68 9.19
CA TRP A 23 19.93 -6.26 8.83
C TRP A 23 19.82 -5.39 10.06
N THR A 24 20.45 -4.21 10.00
CA THR A 24 20.32 -3.20 11.06
C THR A 24 18.97 -2.50 10.99
N ARG A 25 18.48 -1.97 12.12
CA ARG A 25 17.23 -1.19 12.17
C ARG A 25 17.24 0.00 11.19
N ALA A 26 18.39 0.64 11.01
CA ALA A 26 18.56 1.74 10.06
C ALA A 26 18.35 1.26 8.62
N GLN A 27 18.93 0.12 8.24
CA GLN A 27 18.71 -0.49 6.92
C GLN A 27 17.23 -0.88 6.70
N MET A 28 16.57 -1.43 7.72
CA MET A 28 15.13 -1.73 7.63
C MET A 28 14.29 -0.46 7.42
N LEU A 29 14.57 0.61 8.16
CA LEU A 29 13.88 1.89 8.00
C LEU A 29 14.17 2.52 6.63
N GLN A 30 15.39 2.43 6.13
CA GLN A 30 15.75 2.92 4.80
C GLN A 30 15.00 2.16 3.70
N VAL A 31 14.96 0.82 3.77
CA VAL A 31 14.20 0.01 2.83
C VAL A 31 12.71 0.33 2.93
N PHE A 32 12.17 0.45 4.14
CA PHE A 32 10.77 0.84 4.35
C PHE A 32 10.45 2.20 3.73
N LEU A 33 11.26 3.23 3.99
CA LEU A 33 11.07 4.56 3.42
C LEU A 33 11.20 4.55 1.91
N LEU A 34 12.15 3.79 1.36
CA LEU A 34 12.31 3.65 -0.08
C LEU A 34 11.09 2.99 -0.71
N LEU A 35 10.55 1.93 -0.10
CA LEU A 35 9.32 1.29 -0.54
C LEU A 35 8.10 2.21 -0.41
N LEU A 36 8.02 2.99 0.67
CA LEU A 36 6.95 3.96 0.88
C LEU A 36 6.99 5.05 -0.20
N LEU A 37 8.17 5.61 -0.48
CA LEU A 37 8.37 6.60 -1.52
C LEU A 37 8.05 6.03 -2.90
N LEU A 38 8.46 4.79 -3.18
CA LEU A 38 8.14 4.12 -4.43
C LEU A 38 6.63 3.90 -4.57
N ALA A 39 5.96 3.42 -3.52
CA ALA A 39 4.52 3.24 -3.51
C ALA A 39 3.79 4.57 -3.76
N LEU A 40 4.24 5.65 -3.11
CA LEU A 40 3.68 6.98 -3.33
C LEU A 40 3.92 7.45 -4.77
N ALA A 41 5.14 7.29 -5.30
CA ALA A 41 5.48 7.68 -6.67
C ALA A 41 4.67 6.92 -7.73
N LEU A 42 4.34 5.65 -7.49
CA LEU A 42 3.49 4.86 -8.39
C LEU A 42 2.00 5.18 -8.22
N ARG A 43 1.58 5.59 -7.02
CA ARG A 43 0.16 5.83 -6.71
C ARG A 43 -0.29 7.26 -7.04
N VAL A 44 0.56 8.26 -6.83
CA VAL A 44 0.25 9.69 -7.03
C VAL A 44 -0.25 10.01 -8.44
N PRO A 45 0.37 9.51 -9.53
CA PRO A 45 -0.13 9.80 -10.88
C PRO A 45 -1.58 9.37 -11.09
N GLY A 46 -2.04 8.31 -10.41
CA GLY A 46 -3.42 7.84 -10.47
C GLY A 46 -4.46 8.77 -9.81
N TYR A 47 -4.03 9.75 -9.01
CA TYR A 47 -4.89 10.79 -8.45
C TYR A 47 -4.90 12.09 -9.26
N VAL A 48 -4.04 12.19 -10.28
CA VAL A 48 -3.94 13.36 -11.18
C VAL A 48 -4.61 13.06 -12.53
N VAL A 49 -4.82 11.78 -12.83
CA VAL A 49 -5.58 11.35 -14.02
C VAL A 49 -7.03 11.18 -13.62
N ASP A 50 -7.88 12.08 -14.13
CA ASP A 50 -9.32 12.03 -13.95
C ASP A 50 -9.88 10.77 -14.62
N VAL A 51 -10.19 9.74 -13.83
CA VAL A 51 -10.86 8.54 -14.29
C VAL A 51 -12.26 8.57 -13.71
N PHE A 52 -13.20 9.10 -14.50
CA PHE A 52 -14.61 9.17 -14.08
C PHE A 52 -15.13 7.78 -13.71
N ASN A 53 -15.46 7.60 -12.43
CA ASN A 53 -16.01 6.36 -11.91
C ASN A 53 -17.38 6.63 -11.28
N THR A 54 -18.41 5.96 -11.80
CA THR A 54 -19.79 6.11 -11.31
C THR A 54 -19.93 5.82 -9.81
N ASP A 55 -19.16 4.86 -9.30
CA ASP A 55 -19.18 4.50 -7.87
C ASP A 55 -18.62 5.63 -6.98
N GLU A 56 -17.66 6.40 -7.48
CA GLU A 56 -17.05 7.52 -6.75
C GLU A 56 -17.99 8.73 -6.70
N THR A 57 -18.67 9.02 -7.81
CA THR A 57 -19.73 10.05 -7.85
C THR A 57 -20.85 9.75 -6.84
N PHE A 58 -21.23 8.47 -6.70
CA PHE A 58 -22.25 8.07 -5.72
C PHE A 58 -21.79 8.30 -4.28
N LEU A 59 -20.53 8.00 -3.95
CA LEU A 59 -19.95 8.28 -2.63
C LEU A 59 -19.78 9.78 -2.37
N ALA A 60 -19.37 10.55 -3.37
CA ALA A 60 -19.25 12.01 -3.31
C ALA A 60 -20.60 12.66 -3.00
N THR A 61 -21.65 12.22 -3.68
CA THR A 61 -23.02 12.72 -3.48
C THR A 61 -23.52 12.41 -2.07
N GLN A 62 -23.24 11.20 -1.55
CA GLN A 62 -23.60 10.85 -0.17
C GLN A 62 -22.84 11.69 0.87
N ALA A 63 -21.56 11.95 0.61
CA ALA A 63 -20.73 12.77 1.48
C ALA A 63 -21.21 14.24 1.53
N GLU A 64 -21.68 14.78 0.40
CA GLU A 64 -22.28 16.10 0.34
C GLU A 64 -23.58 16.16 1.15
N VAL A 65 -24.48 15.19 0.97
CA VAL A 65 -25.71 15.08 1.76
C VAL A 65 -25.41 15.02 3.26
N ILE A 66 -24.37 14.30 3.70
CA ILE A 66 -23.94 14.29 5.11
C ILE A 66 -23.46 15.68 5.56
N ASN A 67 -22.62 16.35 4.77
CA ASN A 67 -22.07 17.66 5.12
C ASN A 67 -23.14 18.75 5.19
N ASP A 68 -24.19 18.64 4.38
CA ASP A 68 -25.38 19.51 4.41
C ASP A 68 -26.35 19.19 5.56
N GLY A 69 -26.05 18.17 6.37
CA GLY A 69 -26.82 17.80 7.57
C GLY A 69 -27.87 16.72 7.36
N GLY A 70 -27.90 16.08 6.18
CA GLY A 70 -28.77 14.96 5.87
C GLY A 70 -28.38 13.66 6.57
N GLN A 71 -29.34 12.74 6.72
CA GLN A 71 -29.10 11.45 7.37
C GLN A 71 -28.99 10.28 6.39
N ILE A 72 -27.87 9.57 6.46
CA ILE A 72 -27.66 8.33 5.71
C ILE A 72 -28.69 7.28 6.18
N TYR A 73 -29.26 6.55 5.21
CA TYR A 73 -30.35 5.58 5.33
C TYR A 73 -31.77 6.13 5.53
N GLN A 74 -31.94 7.45 5.72
CA GLN A 74 -33.27 8.10 5.60
C GLN A 74 -33.40 8.83 4.26
N GLU A 75 -32.36 9.55 3.86
CA GLU A 75 -32.36 10.41 2.67
C GLU A 75 -31.42 9.90 1.57
N ALA A 76 -30.43 9.07 1.93
CA ALA A 76 -29.55 8.36 1.02
C ALA A 76 -29.46 6.87 1.40
N VAL A 77 -30.11 6.01 0.63
CA VAL A 77 -30.18 4.57 0.92
C VAL A 77 -29.07 3.83 0.17
N ASP A 78 -28.04 3.40 0.89
CA ASP A 78 -26.98 2.51 0.40
C ASP A 78 -27.15 1.11 1.04
N ARG A 79 -26.65 0.06 0.37
CA ARG A 79 -26.53 -1.30 0.92
C ARG A 79 -25.17 -1.54 1.60
N LYS A 80 -24.22 -0.62 1.44
CA LYS A 80 -22.88 -0.68 2.05
C LYS A 80 -22.90 -0.08 3.47
N PRO A 81 -22.00 -0.53 4.37
CA PRO A 81 -21.83 0.09 5.68
C PRO A 81 -21.40 1.57 5.53
N PRO A 82 -21.83 2.47 6.43
CA PRO A 82 -21.78 3.92 6.18
C PRO A 82 -20.39 4.53 6.40
N LEU A 83 -19.39 3.73 6.75
CA LEU A 83 -18.06 4.20 7.09
C LEU A 83 -17.40 4.96 5.94
N VAL A 84 -17.55 4.49 4.70
CA VAL A 84 -16.92 5.10 3.53
C VAL A 84 -17.48 6.50 3.24
N PRO A 85 -18.82 6.72 3.19
CA PRO A 85 -19.39 8.06 3.10
C PRO A 85 -18.94 9.03 4.18
N TYR A 86 -18.83 8.61 5.45
CA TYR A 86 -18.37 9.49 6.53
C TYR A 86 -16.91 9.90 6.39
N ILE A 87 -16.04 9.00 5.92
CA ILE A 87 -14.63 9.33 5.63
C ILE A 87 -14.54 10.35 4.51
N TYR A 88 -15.36 10.21 3.46
CA TYR A 88 -15.44 11.19 2.37
C TYR A 88 -15.95 12.54 2.86
N ALA A 89 -17.03 12.57 3.64
CA ALA A 89 -17.57 13.80 4.23
C ALA A 89 -16.54 14.53 5.09
N ALA A 90 -15.81 13.79 5.93
CA ALA A 90 -14.70 14.33 6.74
C ALA A 90 -13.58 14.90 5.85
N THR A 91 -13.20 14.18 4.79
CA THR A 91 -12.19 14.63 3.82
C THR A 91 -12.62 15.93 3.14
N PHE A 92 -13.86 16.00 2.65
CA PHE A 92 -14.42 17.21 2.03
C PHE A 92 -14.43 18.39 2.98
N ARG A 93 -14.82 18.15 4.23
CA ARG A 93 -14.81 19.18 5.26
C ARG A 93 -13.40 19.66 5.61
N THR A 94 -12.40 18.78 5.54
CA THR A 94 -10.99 19.16 5.81
C THR A 94 -10.31 19.87 4.64
N PHE A 95 -10.62 19.49 3.40
CA PHE A 95 -9.98 20.04 2.20
C PHE A 95 -10.80 21.15 1.53
N GLY A 96 -12.03 21.40 1.99
CA GLY A 96 -12.92 22.44 1.45
C GLY A 96 -13.33 22.20 -0.01
N THR A 97 -13.25 20.95 -0.47
CA THR A 97 -13.61 20.54 -1.82
C THR A 97 -14.60 19.40 -1.75
N THR A 98 -15.58 19.42 -2.65
CA THR A 98 -16.57 18.35 -2.84
C THR A 98 -16.30 17.56 -4.12
N ALA A 99 -15.28 17.97 -4.87
CA ALA A 99 -14.80 17.27 -6.04
C ALA A 99 -13.86 16.14 -5.61
N LEU A 100 -14.24 14.91 -5.92
CA LEU A 100 -13.28 13.88 -6.27
C LEU A 100 -13.28 13.85 -7.78
N TRP A 101 -12.20 14.34 -8.36
CA TRP A 101 -11.91 14.17 -9.77
C TRP A 101 -11.35 12.76 -10.01
#